data_AF-A0A939CY40-F1
#
_entry.id   AF-A0A939CY40-F1
#
_cell.length_a   1.000
_cell.length_b   1.000
_cell.length_c   1.000
_cell.angle_alpha   90.00
_cell.angle_beta   90.00
_cell.angle_gamma   90.00
#
_symmetry.space_group_name_H-M   'P 1'
#
loop_
_entity.id
_entity.type
_entity.pdbx_description
1 polymer ?
#
loop_
_entity_poly.entity_id
_entity_poly.type
_entity_poly.pdbx_seq_one_letter_code
_entity_poly.pdbx_strand_id
1 'polypeptide(L)' 'MIAEIVTETGFSKPTVLATLAAMERHDIIRRKTGVIFLNPNTVFKGSARSRRALLIEYLQLKSSASTNSDD' A
#
# COMPACT_ATOMS: atom_id res chain seq x y z
N MET A 1 2.85 4.81 11.93
CA MET A 1 3.19 4.77 10.49
C MET A 1 3.44 6.13 9.83
N ILE A 2 2.45 6.98 9.48
CA ILE A 2 2.75 8.26 8.77
C ILE A 2 3.67 9.17 9.60
N ALA A 3 3.44 9.24 10.92
CA ALA A 3 4.30 9.98 11.84
C ALA A 3 5.73 9.43 11.88
N GLU A 4 5.92 8.10 11.83
CA GLU A 4 7.24 7.48 11.76
C GLU A 4 7.97 7.87 10.47
N ILE A 5 7.29 7.79 9.32
CA ILE A 5 7.88 8.15 8.02
C ILE A 5 8.29 9.63 7.99
N VAL A 6 7.46 10.53 8.55
CA VAL A 6 7.79 11.95 8.66
C VAL A 6 9.05 12.14 9.52
N THR A 7 9.13 11.49 10.67
CA THR A 7 10.28 11.58 11.58
C THR A 7 11.55 11.01 10.95
N GLU A 8 11.47 9.87 10.27
CA GLU A 8 12.63 9.19 9.67
C GLU A 8 13.15 9.91 8.43
N THR A 9 12.26 10.45 7.60
CA THR A 9 12.65 11.07 6.32
C THR A 9 12.91 12.56 6.44
N GLY A 10 12.43 13.21 7.51
CA GLY A 10 12.47 14.67 7.66
C GLY A 10 11.52 15.43 6.71
N PHE A 11 10.72 14.72 5.90
CA PHE A 11 9.77 15.35 5.00
C PHE A 11 8.51 15.83 5.71
N SER A 12 7.91 16.89 5.18
CA SER A 12 6.64 17.39 5.70
C SER A 12 5.53 16.33 5.57
N LYS A 13 4.59 16.32 6.51
CA LYS A 13 3.42 15.44 6.47
C LYS A 13 2.64 15.55 5.13
N PRO A 14 2.38 16.75 4.57
CA PRO A 14 1.78 16.88 3.24
C PRO A 14 2.58 16.20 2.12
N THR A 15 3.92 16.35 2.13
CA THR A 15 4.80 15.69 1.15
C THR A 15 4.69 14.18 1.25
N VAL A 16 4.77 13.62 2.47
CA VAL A 16 4.64 12.16 2.68
C VAL A 16 3.28 11.66 2.19
N LEU A 17 2.19 12.37 2.50
CA LEU A 17 0.84 12.01 2.04
C LEU A 17 0.71 12.05 0.51
N ALA A 18 1.25 13.08 -0.14
CA ALA A 18 1.23 13.22 -1.59
C ALA A 18 2.00 12.10 -2.28
N THR A 19 3.18 11.73 -1.74
CA THR A 19 3.98 10.62 -2.24
C THR A 19 3.25 9.29 -2.08
N LEU A 20 2.68 9.01 -0.91
CA LEU A 20 1.90 7.77 -0.69
C LEU A 20 0.68 7.69 -1.62
N ALA A 21 -0.01 8.81 -1.86
CA ALA A 21 -1.12 8.86 -2.80
C ALA A 21 -0.67 8.61 -4.25
N ALA A 22 0.48 9.12 -4.66
CA ALA A 22 1.07 8.82 -5.97
C ALA A 22 1.40 7.32 -6.09
N MET A 23 2.05 6.74 -5.09
CA MET A 23 2.39 5.32 -5.08
C MET A 23 1.14 4.42 -5.14
N GLU A 24 0.05 4.80 -4.45
CA GLU A 24 -1.21 4.06 -4.51
C GLU A 24 -1.89 4.16 -5.89
N ARG A 25 -1.86 5.33 -6.53
CA ARG A 25 -2.38 5.52 -7.90
C ARG A 25 -1.65 4.66 -8.93
N HIS A 26 -0.35 4.46 -8.75
CA HIS A 26 0.47 3.63 -9.63
C HIS A 26 0.50 2.15 -9.23
N ASP A 27 -0.40 1.72 -8.34
CA ASP A 27 -0.50 0.33 -7.85
C ASP A 27 0.82 -0.16 -7.24
N ILE A 28 1.64 0.72 -6.67
CA ILE A 28 2.89 0.35 -5.98
C ILE A 28 2.59 -0.10 -4.55
N ILE A 29 1.61 0.54 -3.91
CA ILE A 29 1.15 0.22 -2.56
C ILE A 29 -0.38 0.18 -2.46
N ARG A 30 -0.90 -0.39 -1.38
CA ARG A 30 -2.27 -0.22 -0.88
C ARG A 30 -2.23 0.19 0.58
N ARG A 31 -3.22 0.95 1.02
CA ARG A 31 -3.29 1.42 2.41
C ARG A 31 -4.51 0.84 3.11
N LYS A 32 -4.31 0.39 4.35
CA LYS A 32 -5.36 0.12 5.34
C LYS A 32 -5.02 0.94 6.58
N THR A 33 -5.99 1.26 7.43
CA THR A 33 -5.72 2.00 8.67
C THR A 33 -4.57 1.36 9.45
N GLY A 34 -3.50 2.13 9.66
CA GLY A 34 -2.30 1.70 10.38
C GLY A 34 -1.29 0.86 9.58
N VAL A 35 -1.56 0.46 8.33
CA VAL A 35 -0.72 -0.47 7.56
C VAL A 35 -0.60 -0.07 6.08
N ILE A 36 0.61 -0.15 5.52
CA ILE A 36 0.88 0.00 4.09
C ILE A 36 1.32 -1.35 3.54
N PHE A 37 0.63 -1.83 2.50
CA PHE A 37 0.96 -3.06 1.77
C PHE A 37 1.68 -2.70 0.48
N LEU A 38 2.80 -3.36 0.19
CA LEU A 38 3.51 -3.24 -1.08
C LEU A 38 2.90 -4.19 -2.12
N ASN A 39 2.82 -3.75 -3.38
CA ASN A 39 2.43 -4.62 -4.48
C ASN A 39 3.51 -5.69 -4.69
N PRO A 40 3.17 -6.99 -4.61
CA PRO A 40 4.15 -8.06 -4.82
C PRO A 40 4.75 -8.04 -6.23
N ASN A 41 4.05 -7.46 -7.22
CA ASN A 41 4.55 -7.33 -8.59
C ASN A 41 5.64 -6.26 -8.72
N THR A 42 5.73 -5.28 -7.80
CA THR A 42 6.78 -4.24 -7.83
C THR A 42 8.03 -4.65 -7.07
N VAL A 43 7.92 -5.61 -6.14
CA VAL A 43 9.00 -5.95 -5.20
C VAL A 43 9.76 -7.23 -5.57
N PHE A 44 9.13 -8.23 -6.20
CA PHE A 44 9.72 -9.58 -6.16
C PHE A 44 10.72 -9.94 -7.27
N LYS A 45 11.96 -10.19 -6.83
CA LYS A 45 12.84 -11.28 -7.32
C LYS A 45 12.66 -12.49 -6.37
N GLY A 46 11.83 -13.49 -6.72
CA GLY A 46 11.54 -14.65 -5.85
C GLY A 46 10.66 -15.73 -6.49
N SER A 47 10.41 -16.85 -5.80
CA SER A 47 9.66 -17.99 -6.37
C SER A 47 8.18 -17.68 -6.67
N ALA A 48 7.63 -18.27 -7.74
CA ALA A 48 6.28 -17.98 -8.22
C ALA A 48 5.16 -18.29 -7.19
N ARG A 49 5.40 -19.23 -6.26
CA ARG A 49 4.43 -19.64 -5.23
C ARG A 49 4.23 -18.54 -4.18
N SER A 50 5.31 -17.99 -3.64
CA SER A 50 5.25 -16.90 -2.65
C SER A 50 4.66 -15.63 -3.27
N ARG A 51 4.97 -15.35 -4.54
CA ARG A 51 4.36 -14.24 -5.30
C ARG A 51 2.84 -14.36 -5.40
N ARG A 52 2.30 -15.54 -5.70
CA ARG A 52 0.84 -15.74 -5.81
C ARG A 52 0.12 -15.53 -4.48
N ALA A 53 0.67 -16.07 -3.38
CA ALA A 53 0.04 -15.95 -2.06
C ALA A 53 -0.12 -14.48 -1.66
N LEU A 54 0.95 -13.68 -1.80
CA LEU A 54 0.91 -12.25 -1.50
C LEU A 54 0.03 -11.47 -2.48
N LEU A 55 -0.02 -11.85 -3.76
CA LEU A 55 -0.88 -11.19 -4.74
C LEU A 55 -2.36 -11.36 -4.40
N ILE A 56 -2.76 -12.54 -3.94
CA ILE A 56 -4.13 -12.81 -3.51
C ILE A 56 -4.50 -11.92 -2.31
N GLU A 57 -3.65 -11.86 -1.29
CA GLU A 57 -3.86 -11.01 -0.11
C GLU A 57 -3.95 -9.52 -0.51
N TYR A 58 -3.05 -9.06 -1.39
CA TYR A 58 -3.06 -7.70 -1.91
C TYR A 58 -4.35 -7.35 -2.66
N LEU A 59 -4.86 -8.27 -3.50
CA LEU A 59 -6.10 -8.06 -4.25
C LEU A 59 -7.35 -8.06 -3.36
N GLN A 60 -7.37 -8.88 -2.31
CA GLN A 60 -8.49 -8.91 -1.36
C GLN A 60 -8.65 -7.57 -0.61
N LEU A 61 -7.55 -6.87 -0.35
CA LEU A 61 -7.58 -5.54 0.26
C LEU A 61 -8.29 -4.51 -0.64
N LYS A 62 -8.13 -4.62 -1.96
CA LYS A 62 -8.84 -3.77 -2.93
C LYS A 62 -10.35 -3.98 -2.87
N SER A 63 -10.82 -5.24 -2.82
CA SER A 63 -12.25 -5.53 -2.76
C SER A 63 -12.90 -5.12 -1.43
N SER A 64 -12.16 -5.16 -0.32
CA SER A 64 -12.69 -4.75 0.99
C SER A 64 -12.81 -3.24 1.18
N ALA A 65 -12.15 -2.42 0.35
CA ALA A 65 -12.25 -0.96 0.40
C ALA A 65 -13.48 -0.42 -0.36
N SER A 66 -14.07 -1.21 -1.26
CA SER A 66 -15.20 -0.82 -2.12
C SER A 66 -16.59 -1.12 -1.52
N THR A 67 -16.68 -1.64 -0.29
CA THR A 67 -17.96 -2.06 0.34
C THR A 67 -18.49 -1.07 1.38
N ASN A 68 -17.83 0.07 1.61
CA ASN A 68 -18.22 1.06 2.64
C ASN A 68 -18.73 2.40 2.07
N SER A 69 -19.33 2.38 0.89
CA SER A 69 -20.10 3.51 0.37
C SER A 69 -21.37 2.96 -0.27
N ASP A 70 -22.41 2.77 0.55
CA ASP A 70 -23.84 2.76 0.22
C ASP A 70 -24.60 2.19 1.43
N ASP A 71 -24.76 3.03 2.47
CA ASP A 71 -25.95 3.16 3.36
C ASP A 71 -25.72 4.29 4.38
#